data_AF-A0A359C8M2-F1
#
_entry.id   AF-A0A359C8M2-F1
#
_cell.length_a   1.000
_cell.length_b   1.000
_cell.length_c   1.000
_cell.angle_alpha   90.00
_cell.angle_beta   90.00
_cell.angle_gamma   90.00
#
_symmetry.space_group_name_H-M   'P 1'
#
loop_
_entity.id
_entity.type
_entity.pdbx_description
1 polymer ?
#
loop_
_entity_poly.entity_id
_entity_poly.type
_entity_poly.pdbx_seq_one_letter_code
_entity_poly.pdbx_strand_id
1 'polypeptide(L)'
;MRRFVRKNLGLKALALVLSVLLWWFVAGESDVQVGFVVPLEIRNIPPGMALTNKVERQVEVRLSGPPTLIGALEQKEISAVIDLSDAKSGKENIPLSGRSIKIPAGFRVERVYPPTVDVVLEKLERKTIPVIPQIGGLSRIRAQIEKTEVDPPSLEVEALPNEFARLKALTTEEIVPETSEGLFTAKARVNLPEGHARILGNSTVLVTIQFRK
;
A
#
# COMPACT_ATOMS: atom_id res chain seq x y z
N MET A 1 56.89 25.20 -44.31
CA MET A 1 55.80 24.48 -43.58
C MET A 1 55.28 23.21 -44.25
N ARG A 2 55.18 23.08 -45.59
CA ARG A 2 54.58 21.89 -46.27
C ARG A 2 55.33 20.54 -46.15
N ARG A 3 56.61 20.52 -45.74
CA ARG A 3 57.45 19.28 -45.72
C ARG A 3 57.32 18.42 -44.45
N PHE A 4 56.82 18.98 -43.34
CA PHE A 4 56.56 18.22 -42.10
C PHE A 4 55.31 17.33 -42.18
N VAL A 5 54.37 17.69 -43.05
CA VAL A 5 53.09 16.98 -43.20
C VAL A 5 53.28 15.63 -43.90
N ARG A 6 54.26 15.52 -44.82
CA ARG A 6 54.48 14.34 -45.67
C ARG A 6 55.37 13.22 -45.09
N LYS A 7 55.97 13.39 -43.91
CA LYS A 7 56.76 12.34 -43.26
C LYS A 7 55.85 11.49 -42.35
N ASN A 8 55.96 10.16 -42.45
CA ASN A 8 55.17 9.16 -41.70
C ASN A 8 53.65 9.22 -41.95
N LEU A 9 53.23 9.45 -43.20
CA LEU A 9 51.81 9.48 -43.58
C LEU A 9 51.06 8.19 -43.23
N GLY A 10 51.71 7.02 -43.33
CA GLY A 10 51.11 5.72 -42.98
C GLY A 10 50.74 5.59 -41.50
N LEU A 11 51.66 5.96 -40.59
CA LEU A 11 51.36 5.94 -39.15
C LEU A 11 50.26 6.95 -38.76
N LYS A 12 50.24 8.12 -39.40
CA LYS A 12 49.19 9.13 -39.15
C LYS A 12 47.82 8.66 -39.64
N ALA A 13 47.77 8.02 -40.81
CA ALA A 13 46.54 7.44 -41.34
C ALA A 13 46.02 6.31 -40.43
N LEU A 14 46.92 5.43 -39.97
CA LEU A 14 46.58 4.36 -39.03
C LEU A 14 46.04 4.92 -37.70
N ALA A 15 46.70 5.94 -37.14
CA ALA A 15 46.25 6.59 -35.92
C ALA A 15 44.87 7.25 -36.09
N LEU A 16 44.59 7.85 -37.24
CA LEU A 16 43.29 8.46 -37.55
C LEU A 16 42.20 7.39 -37.70
N VAL A 17 42.49 6.28 -38.39
CA VAL A 17 41.55 5.15 -38.51
C VAL A 17 41.25 4.55 -37.15
N LEU A 18 42.27 4.30 -36.32
CA LEU A 18 42.07 3.80 -34.95
C LEU A 18 41.26 4.78 -34.11
N SER A 19 41.50 6.09 -34.23
CA SER A 19 40.72 7.11 -33.54
C SER A 19 39.25 7.11 -33.97
N VAL A 20 38.95 6.96 -35.27
CA VAL A 20 37.57 6.92 -35.78
C VAL A 20 36.87 5.64 -35.34
N LEU A 21 37.55 4.49 -35.40
CA LEU A 21 37.01 3.21 -34.92
C LEU A 21 36.73 3.25 -33.42
N LEU A 22 37.65 3.81 -32.63
CA LEU A 22 37.47 3.95 -31.18
C LEU A 22 36.34 4.94 -30.86
N TRP A 23 36.26 6.06 -31.60
CA TRP A 23 35.15 7.00 -31.44
C TRP A 23 33.81 6.37 -31.77
N TRP A 24 33.71 5.60 -32.86
CA TRP A 24 32.49 4.86 -33.20
C TRP A 24 32.12 3.85 -32.10
N PHE A 25 33.10 3.07 -31.63
CA PHE A 25 32.89 2.09 -30.57
C PHE A 25 32.38 2.72 -29.27
N VAL A 26 32.89 3.91 -28.91
CA VAL A 26 32.46 4.65 -27.72
C VAL A 26 31.13 5.38 -27.93
N ALA A 27 30.89 5.94 -29.12
CA ALA A 27 29.70 6.76 -29.40
C ALA A 27 28.45 5.91 -29.75
N GLY A 28 28.64 4.67 -30.19
CA GLY A 28 27.56 3.78 -30.62
C GLY A 28 26.64 3.26 -29.51
N GLU A 29 26.99 3.46 -28.25
CA GLU A 29 26.29 2.88 -27.10
C GLU A 29 25.65 3.98 -26.23
N SER A 30 24.80 4.79 -26.84
CA SER A 30 24.07 5.86 -26.15
C SER A 30 22.63 5.43 -25.82
N ASP A 31 22.50 4.40 -24.97
CA ASP A 31 21.23 4.16 -24.28
C ASP A 31 20.96 5.38 -23.37
N VAL A 32 19.82 6.04 -23.58
CA VAL A 32 19.42 7.20 -22.78
C VAL A 32 18.90 6.68 -21.44
N GLN A 33 19.32 7.29 -20.33
CA GLN A 33 18.83 6.94 -19.00
C GLN A 33 17.81 7.99 -18.54
N VAL A 34 16.58 7.56 -18.25
CA VAL A 34 15.52 8.43 -17.72
C VAL A 34 15.01 7.88 -16.40
N GLY A 35 14.86 8.77 -15.42
CA GLY A 35 14.27 8.46 -14.12
C GLY A 35 12.75 8.65 -14.16
N PHE A 36 12.03 7.64 -13.71
CA PHE A 36 10.58 7.66 -13.52
C PHE A 36 10.28 7.44 -12.03
N VAL A 37 9.43 8.27 -11.45
CA VAL A 37 8.84 7.98 -10.13
C VAL A 37 7.65 7.07 -10.38
N VAL A 38 7.53 5.93 -9.73
CA VAL A 38 6.46 4.95 -10.04
C VAL A 38 5.81 4.47 -8.75
N PRO A 39 4.51 4.13 -8.78
CA PRO A 39 3.83 3.63 -7.60
C PRO A 39 4.39 2.26 -7.17
N LEU A 40 4.54 2.09 -5.87
CA LEU A 40 4.89 0.83 -5.23
C LEU A 40 3.61 0.13 -4.75
N GLU A 41 3.31 -1.00 -5.37
CA GLU A 41 2.21 -1.87 -5.00
C GLU A 41 2.70 -2.99 -4.08
N ILE A 42 1.99 -3.17 -2.96
CA ILE A 42 2.24 -4.27 -2.03
C ILE A 42 1.18 -5.34 -2.29
N ARG A 43 1.61 -6.57 -2.52
CA ARG A 43 0.73 -7.71 -2.82
C ARG A 43 0.93 -8.85 -1.83
N ASN A 44 -0.11 -9.67 -1.69
CA ASN A 44 -0.13 -10.92 -0.93
C ASN A 44 0.35 -10.79 0.53
N ILE A 45 -0.19 -9.82 1.28
CA ILE A 45 0.05 -9.78 2.73
C ILE A 45 -0.49 -11.09 3.34
N PRO A 46 0.31 -11.84 4.12
CA PRO A 46 -0.13 -13.09 4.72
C PRO A 46 -1.39 -12.91 5.58
N PRO A 47 -2.31 -13.90 5.58
CA PRO A 47 -3.53 -13.81 6.36
C PRO A 47 -3.23 -13.70 7.86
N GLY A 48 -3.99 -12.87 8.58
CA GLY A 48 -3.77 -12.61 10.00
C GLY A 48 -2.54 -11.74 10.29
N MET A 49 -2.03 -11.01 9.30
CA MET A 49 -0.99 -9.99 9.49
C MET A 49 -1.42 -8.65 8.90
N ALA A 50 -0.86 -7.58 9.46
CA ALA A 50 -1.05 -6.23 8.96
C ALA A 50 0.29 -5.48 8.88
N LEU A 51 0.39 -4.59 7.89
CA LEU A 51 1.52 -3.69 7.70
C LEU A 51 1.38 -2.48 8.62
N THR A 52 2.27 -2.33 9.60
CA THR A 52 2.12 -1.29 10.63
C THR A 52 2.96 -0.04 10.38
N ASN A 53 3.97 -0.12 9.52
CA ASN A 53 4.82 1.02 9.19
C ASN A 53 4.33 1.81 7.97
N LYS A 54 4.72 3.08 7.91
CA LYS A 54 4.52 3.93 6.72
C LYS A 54 5.59 3.59 5.68
N VAL A 55 5.21 2.77 4.69
CA VAL A 55 6.03 2.47 3.52
C VAL A 55 5.86 3.57 2.47
N GLU A 56 6.96 3.98 1.84
CA GLU A 56 6.92 4.89 0.69
C GLU A 56 6.19 4.21 -0.48
N ARG A 57 5.07 4.80 -0.91
CA ARG A 57 4.25 4.26 -2.01
C ARG A 57 4.77 4.67 -3.39
N GLN A 58 5.95 5.26 -3.46
CA GLN A 58 6.57 5.74 -4.69
C GLN A 58 8.06 5.40 -4.65
N VAL A 59 8.60 4.95 -5.78
CA VAL A 59 10.02 4.63 -5.94
C VAL A 59 10.54 5.24 -7.23
N GLU A 60 11.78 5.71 -7.23
CA GLU A 60 12.45 6.20 -8.43
C GLU A 60 13.11 5.03 -9.16
N VAL A 61 12.82 4.88 -10.44
CA VAL A 61 13.36 3.84 -11.30
C VAL A 61 14.05 4.50 -12.48
N ARG A 62 15.34 4.19 -12.66
CA ARG A 62 16.08 4.59 -13.85
C ARG A 62 16.01 3.49 -14.89
N LEU A 63 15.48 3.84 -16.05
CA LEU A 63 15.34 2.96 -17.19
C LEU A 63 16.29 3.38 -18.31
N SER A 64 16.85 2.39 -19.00
CA SER A 64 17.64 2.56 -20.23
C SER A 64 16.95 1.88 -21.41
N GLY A 65 17.16 2.43 -22.60
CA GLY A 65 16.53 1.96 -23.82
C GLY A 65 16.67 2.93 -25.00
N PRO A 66 16.13 2.56 -26.18
CA PRO A 66 16.23 3.37 -27.38
C PRO A 66 15.59 4.76 -27.19
N PRO A 67 16.21 5.85 -27.68
CA PRO A 67 15.70 7.21 -27.49
C PRO A 67 14.24 7.41 -27.93
N THR A 68 13.85 6.74 -29.01
CA THR A 68 12.49 6.80 -29.55
C THR A 68 11.45 6.12 -28.66
N LEU A 69 11.81 5.01 -28.01
CA LEU A 69 10.92 4.26 -27.13
C LEU A 69 10.81 4.94 -25.76
N ILE A 70 11.92 5.43 -25.22
CA ILE A 70 11.93 6.13 -23.93
C ILE A 70 11.09 7.41 -23.98
N GLY A 71 11.16 8.17 -25.06
CA GLY A 71 10.36 9.40 -25.21
C GLY A 71 8.86 9.16 -25.28
N ALA A 72 8.42 7.94 -25.63
CA ALA A 72 7.02 7.56 -25.72
C ALA A 72 6.51 6.81 -24.47
N LEU A 73 7.40 6.42 -23.55
CA LEU A 73 7.06 5.63 -22.38
C LEU A 73 6.28 6.47 -21.36
N GLU A 74 5.10 5.99 -20.96
CA GLU A 74 4.30 6.66 -19.94
C GLU A 74 4.51 6.06 -18.54
N GLN A 75 4.43 6.91 -17.52
CA GLN A 75 4.58 6.51 -16.11
C GLN A 75 3.57 5.44 -15.68
N LYS A 76 2.36 5.43 -16.26
CA LYS A 76 1.28 4.47 -15.94
C LYS A 76 1.59 3.04 -16.38
N GLU A 77 2.55 2.86 -17.29
CA GLU A 77 2.97 1.56 -17.82
C GLU A 77 4.05 0.91 -16.95
N ILE A 78 4.55 1.64 -15.95
CA ILE A 78 5.59 1.19 -15.04
C ILE A 78 5.01 1.08 -13.64
N SER A 79 5.17 -0.08 -13.00
CA SER A 79 4.82 -0.25 -11.58
C SER A 79 5.86 -1.09 -10.85
N ALA A 80 6.14 -0.71 -9.61
CA ALA A 80 6.95 -1.51 -8.71
C ALA A 80 6.02 -2.38 -7.86
N VAL A 81 6.32 -3.66 -7.74
CA VAL A 81 5.51 -4.64 -7.02
C VAL A 81 6.40 -5.37 -6.02
N ILE A 82 5.98 -5.37 -4.76
CA ILE A 82 6.54 -6.22 -3.71
C ILE A 82 5.53 -7.32 -3.40
N ASP A 83 6.01 -8.56 -3.39
CA ASP A 83 5.27 -9.71 -2.91
C ASP A 83 5.67 -10.01 -1.47
N LEU A 84 4.69 -10.03 -0.56
CA LEU A 84 4.89 -10.33 0.86
C LEU A 84 4.41 -11.73 1.25
N SER A 85 4.12 -12.62 0.29
CA SER A 85 3.60 -13.96 0.57
C SER A 85 4.46 -14.78 1.54
N ASP A 86 5.79 -14.63 1.45
CA ASP A 86 6.77 -15.34 2.28
C ASP A 86 7.27 -14.52 3.48
N ALA A 87 6.76 -13.29 3.63
CA ALA A 87 7.21 -12.37 4.66
C ALA A 87 6.78 -12.83 6.06
N LYS A 88 7.64 -12.62 7.04
CA LYS A 88 7.40 -13.04 8.43
C LYS A 88 7.01 -11.86 9.30
N SER A 89 6.39 -12.17 10.44
CA SER A 89 6.14 -11.14 11.44
C SER A 89 7.45 -10.58 11.99
N GLY A 90 7.51 -9.26 12.10
CA GLY A 90 8.68 -8.50 12.51
C GLY A 90 9.03 -7.43 11.49
N LYS A 91 10.17 -6.79 11.71
CA LYS A 91 10.77 -5.87 10.74
C LYS A 91 11.56 -6.69 9.73
N GLU A 92 11.23 -6.54 8.46
CA GLU A 92 11.90 -7.17 7.34
C GLU A 92 12.29 -6.10 6.31
N ASN A 93 13.44 -6.26 5.68
CA ASN A 93 13.94 -5.34 4.67
C ASN A 93 13.89 -6.05 3.32
N ILE A 94 12.98 -5.59 2.45
CA ILE A 94 12.69 -6.23 1.17
C ILE A 94 13.52 -5.55 0.06
N PRO A 95 14.38 -6.28 -0.66
CA PRO A 95 15.16 -5.72 -1.75
C PRO A 95 14.29 -5.43 -2.97
N LEU A 96 14.39 -4.22 -3.49
CA LEU A 96 13.80 -3.84 -4.77
C LEU A 96 14.82 -4.08 -5.89
N SER A 97 14.46 -4.97 -6.81
CA SER A 97 15.30 -5.32 -7.96
C SER A 97 14.53 -5.11 -9.26
N GLY A 98 15.21 -5.22 -10.41
CA GLY A 98 14.55 -5.13 -11.71
C GLY A 98 13.40 -6.14 -11.91
N ARG A 99 13.39 -7.26 -11.16
CA ARG A 99 12.29 -8.24 -11.18
C ARG A 99 11.03 -7.76 -10.47
N SER A 100 11.20 -6.84 -9.51
CA SER A 100 10.10 -6.21 -8.78
C SER A 100 9.40 -5.16 -9.64
N ILE A 101 9.98 -4.76 -10.77
CA ILE A 101 9.44 -3.68 -11.62
C ILE A 101 8.82 -4.27 -12.87
N LYS A 102 7.54 -3.99 -13.06
CA LYS A 102 6.84 -4.25 -14.31
C LYS A 102 7.12 -3.12 -15.27
N ILE A 103 7.79 -3.44 -16.37
CA ILE A 103 8.06 -2.53 -17.49
C ILE A 103 7.67 -3.20 -18.81
N PRO A 104 7.29 -2.42 -19.83
CA PRO A 104 7.12 -2.92 -21.19
C PRO A 104 8.40 -3.55 -21.75
N ALA A 105 8.27 -4.39 -22.78
CA ALA A 105 9.41 -4.96 -23.47
C ALA A 105 10.25 -3.87 -24.16
N GLY A 106 11.57 -4.04 -24.19
CA GLY A 106 12.50 -3.11 -24.85
C GLY A 106 13.19 -2.10 -23.94
N PHE A 107 12.92 -2.14 -22.64
CA PHE A 107 13.59 -1.31 -21.62
C PHE A 107 14.39 -2.18 -20.64
N ARG A 108 15.44 -1.62 -20.05
CA ARG A 108 16.20 -2.25 -18.96
C ARG A 108 16.15 -1.37 -17.71
N VAL A 109 16.08 -2.00 -16.54
CA VAL A 109 16.20 -1.31 -15.26
C VAL A 109 17.67 -1.15 -14.92
N GLU A 110 18.17 0.09 -14.88
CA GLU A 110 19.53 0.42 -14.48
C GLU A 110 19.66 0.58 -12.97
N ARG A 111 18.67 1.24 -12.35
CA ARG A 111 18.70 1.55 -10.92
C ARG A 111 17.30 1.70 -10.36
N VAL A 112 17.16 1.32 -9.10
CA VAL A 112 15.95 1.53 -8.29
C VAL A 112 16.35 2.23 -7.01
N TYR A 113 15.60 3.26 -6.63
CA TYR A 113 15.79 3.99 -5.39
C TYR A 113 14.45 4.19 -4.67
N PRO A 114 14.36 3.83 -3.37
CA PRO A 114 15.39 3.16 -2.57
C PRO A 114 15.67 1.72 -3.06
N PRO A 115 16.89 1.17 -2.83
CA PRO A 115 17.21 -0.21 -3.22
C PRO A 115 16.51 -1.25 -2.33
N THR A 116 16.01 -0.82 -1.17
CA THR A 116 15.33 -1.65 -0.20
C THR A 116 14.17 -0.91 0.43
N VAL A 117 13.14 -1.65 0.81
CA VAL A 117 11.97 -1.13 1.50
C VAL A 117 11.84 -1.83 2.85
N ASP A 118 11.83 -1.03 3.92
CA ASP A 118 11.53 -1.52 5.26
C ASP A 118 10.03 -1.81 5.37
N VAL A 119 9.69 -3.03 5.75
CA VAL A 119 8.33 -3.51 5.96
C VAL A 119 8.23 -4.03 7.39
N VAL A 120 7.20 -3.62 8.13
CA VAL A 120 6.94 -4.11 9.48
C VAL A 120 5.59 -4.81 9.48
N LEU A 121 5.63 -6.12 9.68
CA LEU A 121 4.44 -6.96 9.74
C LEU A 121 4.18 -7.41 11.16
N GLU A 122 2.99 -7.11 11.66
CA GLU A 122 2.53 -7.58 12.96
C GLU A 122 1.39 -8.57 12.80
N LYS A 123 1.37 -9.58 13.67
CA LYS A 123 0.27 -10.54 13.73
C LYS A 123 -0.95 -9.85 14.31
N LEU A 124 -2.08 -10.05 13.65
CA LEU A 124 -3.38 -9.67 14.16
C LEU A 124 -3.83 -10.71 15.18
N GLU A 125 -4.42 -10.24 16.27
CA GLU A 125 -5.10 -11.08 17.25
C GLU A 125 -6.61 -11.01 17.01
N ARG A 126 -7.31 -12.08 17.37
CA ARG A 126 -8.77 -12.13 17.35
C ARG A 126 -9.30 -12.11 18.75
N LYS A 127 -10.23 -11.19 19.03
CA LYS A 127 -10.93 -11.13 20.32
C LYS A 127 -12.40 -10.85 20.10
N THR A 128 -13.21 -11.42 20.99
CA THR A 128 -14.64 -11.13 21.07
C THR A 128 -14.85 -9.86 21.88
N ILE A 129 -15.44 -8.83 21.26
CA ILE A 129 -15.67 -7.52 21.87
C ILE A 129 -17.17 -7.29 22.02
N PRO A 130 -17.65 -6.84 23.21
CA PRO A 130 -19.07 -6.54 23.42
C PRO A 130 -19.50 -5.34 22.58
N VAL A 131 -20.75 -5.38 22.09
CA VAL A 131 -21.37 -4.29 21.34
C VAL A 131 -22.29 -3.50 22.26
N ILE A 132 -22.09 -2.18 22.31
CA ILE A 132 -22.91 -1.24 23.07
C ILE A 132 -23.70 -0.38 22.07
N PRO A 133 -25.04 -0.38 22.16
CA PRO A 133 -25.86 0.40 21.26
C PRO A 133 -25.73 1.89 21.60
N GLN A 134 -25.49 2.72 20.58
CA GLN A 134 -25.45 4.16 20.73
C GLN A 134 -26.86 4.73 20.51
N ILE A 135 -27.57 5.02 21.59
CA ILE A 135 -28.95 5.49 21.52
C ILE A 135 -28.97 7.01 21.49
N GLY A 136 -29.56 7.53 20.41
CA GLY A 136 -29.71 8.94 20.10
C GLY A 136 -30.96 9.58 20.67
N GLY A 137 -31.26 10.81 20.22
CA GLY A 137 -32.53 11.49 20.50
C GLY A 137 -32.59 12.28 21.80
N LEU A 138 -33.79 12.81 22.10
CA LEU A 138 -34.06 13.71 23.23
C LEU A 138 -33.86 13.03 24.59
N SER A 139 -33.39 13.78 25.60
CA SER A 139 -33.13 13.26 26.96
C SER A 139 -34.34 12.58 27.60
N ARG A 140 -35.58 13.00 27.27
CA ARG A 140 -36.81 12.39 27.78
C ARG A 140 -37.00 10.95 27.29
N ILE A 141 -36.68 10.68 26.02
CA ILE A 141 -36.78 9.34 25.42
C ILE A 141 -35.73 8.43 26.05
N ARG A 142 -34.49 8.94 26.24
CA ARG A 142 -33.42 8.17 26.90
C ARG A 142 -33.73 7.83 28.35
N ALA A 143 -34.44 8.70 29.08
CA ALA A 143 -34.84 8.48 30.47
C ALA A 143 -35.93 7.41 30.64
N GLN A 144 -36.68 7.10 29.58
CA GLN A 144 -37.71 6.06 29.58
C GLN A 144 -37.18 4.68 29.19
N ILE A 145 -35.90 4.53 28.86
CA ILE A 145 -35.32 3.23 28.50
C ILE A 145 -35.18 2.37 29.76
N GLU A 146 -35.87 1.24 29.78
CA GLU A 146 -35.77 0.25 30.85
C GLU A 146 -34.65 -0.75 30.57
N LYS A 147 -34.58 -1.26 29.34
CA LYS A 147 -33.60 -2.27 28.94
C LYS A 147 -33.20 -2.10 27.47
N THR A 148 -31.97 -2.47 27.16
CA THR A 148 -31.51 -2.60 25.77
C THR A 148 -30.84 -3.95 25.58
N GLU A 149 -31.22 -4.63 24.51
CA GLU A 149 -30.66 -5.91 24.09
C GLU A 149 -30.06 -5.76 22.70
N VAL A 150 -28.88 -6.36 22.50
CA VAL A 150 -28.20 -6.38 21.20
C VAL A 150 -27.97 -7.83 20.80
N ASP A 151 -28.33 -8.17 19.57
CA ASP A 151 -28.15 -9.50 18.99
C ASP A 151 -27.36 -9.41 17.66
N PRO A 152 -26.14 -9.99 17.58
CA PRO A 152 -25.39 -10.63 18.67
C PRO A 152 -24.85 -9.62 19.70
N PRO A 153 -24.72 -10.00 20.98
CA PRO A 153 -24.23 -9.09 22.05
C PRO A 153 -22.73 -8.79 21.95
N SER A 154 -21.99 -9.58 21.17
CA SER A 154 -20.57 -9.42 20.94
C SER A 154 -20.19 -9.84 19.53
N LEU A 155 -19.11 -9.25 19.01
CA LEU A 155 -18.58 -9.54 17.69
C LEU A 155 -17.12 -9.93 17.78
N GLU A 156 -16.69 -10.84 16.90
CA GLU A 156 -15.29 -11.20 16.76
C GLU A 156 -14.58 -10.13 15.92
N VAL A 157 -13.51 -9.57 16.46
CA VAL A 157 -12.70 -8.52 15.82
C VAL A 157 -11.27 -8.99 15.71
N GLU A 158 -10.70 -8.84 14.53
CA GLU A 158 -9.30 -9.06 14.22
C GLU A 158 -8.60 -7.70 14.17
N ALA A 159 -7.62 -7.45 15.05
CA ALA A 159 -6.93 -6.16 15.17
C ALA A 159 -5.50 -6.34 15.70
N LEU A 160 -4.70 -5.27 15.71
CA LEU A 160 -3.37 -5.34 16.33
C LEU A 160 -3.48 -5.48 17.86
N PRO A 161 -2.54 -6.18 18.52
CA PRO A 161 -2.55 -6.34 19.98
C PRO A 161 -2.70 -5.01 20.74
N ASN A 162 -2.02 -3.96 20.27
CA ASN A 162 -2.06 -2.62 20.87
C ASN A 162 -3.38 -1.87 20.64
N GLU A 163 -4.14 -2.20 19.59
CA GLU A 163 -5.44 -1.58 19.29
C GLU A 163 -6.54 -2.07 20.25
N PHE A 164 -6.43 -3.31 20.75
CA PHE A 164 -7.38 -3.86 21.73
C PHE A 164 -7.43 -3.08 23.05
N ALA A 165 -6.38 -2.37 23.42
CA ALA A 165 -6.39 -1.50 24.60
C ALA A 165 -7.42 -0.35 24.47
N ARG A 166 -7.70 0.08 23.23
CA ARG A 166 -8.68 1.12 22.88
C ARG A 166 -10.05 0.53 22.54
N LEU A 167 -10.07 -0.68 21.97
CA LEU A 167 -11.28 -1.41 21.58
C LEU A 167 -11.89 -2.22 22.75
N LYS A 168 -12.28 -1.55 23.85
CA LYS A 168 -12.94 -2.24 24.98
C LYS A 168 -14.39 -2.62 24.68
N ALA A 169 -15.06 -1.81 23.88
CA ALA A 169 -16.43 -2.02 23.44
C ALA A 169 -16.60 -1.43 22.03
N LEU A 170 -17.46 -2.03 21.22
CA LEU A 170 -17.83 -1.50 19.92
C LEU A 170 -19.13 -0.72 20.05
N THR A 171 -19.23 0.44 19.43
CA THR A 171 -20.48 1.22 19.42
C THR A 171 -21.24 1.01 18.13
N THR A 172 -22.56 1.07 18.16
CA THR A 172 -23.35 1.14 16.92
C THR A 172 -23.37 2.57 16.36
N GLU A 173 -23.84 2.72 15.13
CA GLU A 173 -24.38 3.99 14.64
C GLU A 173 -25.46 4.52 15.61
N GLU A 174 -25.67 5.84 15.59
CA GLU A 174 -26.67 6.46 16.45
C GLU A 174 -28.07 6.02 16.03
N ILE A 175 -28.77 5.34 16.95
CA ILE A 175 -30.14 4.87 16.76
C ILE A 175 -31.06 5.84 17.47
N VAL A 176 -31.90 6.57 16.72
CA VAL A 176 -32.92 7.44 17.29
C VAL A 176 -34.26 6.68 17.29
N PRO A 177 -34.80 6.31 18.46
CA PRO A 177 -36.09 5.63 18.52
C PRO A 177 -37.21 6.55 18.05
N GLU A 178 -38.13 6.02 17.23
CA GLU A 178 -39.33 6.74 16.79
C GLU A 178 -40.47 6.69 17.82
N THR A 179 -40.35 5.80 18.81
CA THR A 179 -41.30 5.63 19.91
C THR A 179 -40.58 5.81 21.25
N SER A 180 -41.34 6.18 22.28
CA SER A 180 -40.90 6.27 23.67
C SER A 180 -41.65 5.31 24.60
N GLU A 181 -42.48 4.42 24.03
CA GLU A 181 -43.27 3.42 24.75
C GLU A 181 -43.17 2.06 24.04
N GLY A 182 -43.26 0.98 24.82
CA GLY A 182 -43.27 -0.39 24.30
C GLY A 182 -41.88 -0.90 23.88
N LEU A 183 -41.83 -1.62 22.76
CA LEU A 183 -40.61 -2.20 22.20
C LEU A 183 -40.27 -1.52 20.88
N PHE A 184 -39.00 -1.15 20.72
CA PHE A 184 -38.45 -0.63 19.47
C PHE A 184 -37.30 -1.50 19.03
N THR A 185 -37.34 -1.99 17.79
CA THR A 185 -36.29 -2.82 17.22
C THR A 185 -35.73 -2.16 15.98
N ALA A 186 -34.40 -2.01 15.92
CA ALA A 186 -33.70 -1.44 14.78
C ALA A 186 -32.47 -2.27 14.42
N LYS A 187 -32.15 -2.33 13.12
CA LYS A 187 -30.87 -2.84 12.66
C LYS A 187 -29.88 -1.69 12.63
N ALA A 188 -28.74 -1.87 13.27
CA ALA A 188 -27.70 -0.85 13.32
C ALA A 188 -26.35 -1.44 12.93
N ARG A 189 -25.57 -0.67 12.18
CA ARG A 189 -24.19 -1.06 11.86
C ARG A 189 -23.29 -0.72 13.05
N VAL A 190 -22.33 -1.60 13.30
CA VAL A 190 -21.31 -1.41 14.33
C VAL A 190 -20.18 -0.54 13.77
N ASN A 191 -19.90 0.55 14.47
CA ASN A 191 -18.78 1.42 14.21
C ASN A 191 -17.50 0.78 14.73
N LEU A 192 -16.53 0.66 13.83
CA LEU A 192 -15.18 0.22 14.15
C LEU A 192 -14.25 1.42 14.02
N PRO A 193 -13.41 1.73 15.03
CA PRO A 193 -12.48 2.83 14.93
C PRO A 193 -11.43 2.58 13.83
N GLU A 194 -10.91 3.67 13.27
CA GLU A 194 -9.90 3.64 12.21
C GLU A 194 -8.62 2.89 12.64
N GLY A 195 -8.02 2.14 11.72
CA GLY A 195 -6.80 1.36 11.98
C GLY A 195 -6.74 0.07 11.17
N HIS A 196 -6.17 -0.97 11.78
CA HIS A 196 -6.06 -2.31 11.18
C HIS A 196 -7.15 -3.27 11.67
N ALA A 197 -8.08 -2.77 12.49
CA ALA A 197 -9.18 -3.55 13.01
C ALA A 197 -10.16 -3.94 11.90
N ARG A 198 -10.67 -5.17 11.97
CA ARG A 198 -11.70 -5.71 11.08
C ARG A 198 -12.67 -6.59 11.86
N ILE A 199 -13.97 -6.41 11.63
CA ILE A 199 -15.00 -7.32 12.15
C ILE A 199 -15.02 -8.59 11.29
N LEU A 200 -14.96 -9.75 11.94
CA LEU A 200 -15.12 -11.05 11.29
C LEU A 200 -16.62 -11.40 11.24
N GLY A 201 -17.17 -11.46 10.02
CA GLY A 201 -18.59 -11.76 9.79
C GLY A 201 -19.43 -10.52 9.50
N ASN A 202 -20.65 -10.48 10.03
CA ASN A 202 -21.60 -9.39 9.80
C ASN A 202 -21.37 -8.24 10.78
N SER A 203 -21.24 -7.02 10.27
CA SER A 203 -21.11 -5.79 11.08
C SER A 203 -22.45 -5.18 11.47
N THR A 204 -23.58 -5.81 11.12
CA THR A 204 -24.93 -5.35 11.47
C THR A 204 -25.45 -6.15 12.66
N VAL A 205 -25.93 -5.44 13.67
CA VAL A 205 -26.57 -6.01 14.87
C VAL A 205 -28.03 -5.58 14.95
N LEU A 206 -28.86 -6.41 15.57
CA LEU A 206 -30.24 -6.08 15.92
C LEU A 206 -30.26 -5.49 17.32
N VAL A 207 -30.77 -4.28 17.47
CA VAL A 207 -30.92 -3.60 18.76
C VAL A 207 -32.39 -3.53 19.12
N THR A 208 -32.74 -4.09 20.27
CA THR A 208 -34.10 -4.02 20.84
C THR A 208 -34.06 -3.16 22.10
N ILE A 209 -34.86 -2.09 22.09
CA ILE A 209 -35.00 -1.13 23.19
C ILE A 209 -36.37 -1.34 23.80
N GLN A 210 -36.41 -1.58 25.11
CA GLN A 210 -37.64 -1.68 25.88
C GLN A 210 -37.81 -0.38 26.69
N PHE A 211 -38.96 0.27 26.51
CA PHE A 211 -39.32 1.47 27.24
C PHE A 211 -40.22 1.14 28.44
N ARG A 212 -40.04 1.93 29.51
CA ARG A 212 -40.87 1.87 30.71
C ARG A 212 -42.29 2.34 30.38
N LYS A 213 -43.29 1.62 30.93
CA LYS A 213 -44.68 2.07 30.97
C LYS A 213 -44.87 3.31 31.83
#